data_AF-A0A502LHZ0-F1
#
_entry.id   AF-A0A502LHZ0-F1
#
_cell.length_a   1.000
_cell.length_b   1.000
_cell.length_c   1.000
_cell.angle_alpha   90.00
_cell.angle_beta   90.00
_cell.angle_gamma   90.00
#
_symmetry.space_group_name_H-M   'P 1'
#
loop_
_entity.id
_entity.type
_entity.pdbx_description
1 polymer ?
#
loop_
_entity_poly.entity_id
_entity_poly.type
_entity_poly.pdbx_seq_one_letter_code
_entity_poly.pdbx_strand_id
1 'polypeptide(L)' 'MLKALLNGERLTHLDAEKRFNCLRLGARIYDLKQRGHNIKRVMITVPSGKRVAQYRLVV' A
#
# COMPACT_ATOMS: atom_id res chain seq x y z
N MET A 1 -8.31 3.99 -1.76
CA MET A 1 -7.00 3.32 -1.90
C MET A 1 -6.34 3.55 -3.26
N LEU A 2 -6.87 3.05 -4.40
CA LEU A 2 -6.21 3.24 -5.71
C LEU A 2 -5.97 4.73 -6.04
N LYS A 3 -6.98 5.58 -5.83
CA LYS A 3 -6.85 7.04 -5.98
C LYS A 3 -5.69 7.63 -5.17
N ALA A 4 -5.50 7.16 -3.93
CA ALA A 4 -4.39 7.60 -3.09
C ALA A 4 -3.03 7.17 -3.66
N LEU A 5 -2.91 5.93 -4.14
CA LEU A 5 -1.70 5.45 -4.81
C LEU A 5 -1.40 6.24 -6.10
N LEU A 6 -2.43 6.55 -6.89
CA LEU A 6 -2.31 7.37 -8.11
C LEU A 6 -1.89 8.81 -7.80
N ASN A 7 -2.30 9.35 -6.64
CA ASN A 7 -1.86 10.65 -6.14
C ASN A 7 -0.42 10.63 -5.59
N GLY A 8 0.31 9.51 -5.72
CA GLY A 8 1.68 9.36 -5.24
C GLY A 8 1.80 9.05 -3.74
N GLU A 9 0.68 8.79 -3.07
CA GLU A 9 0.70 8.45 -1.65
C GLU A 9 1.31 7.07 -1.40
N ARG A 10 1.85 6.91 -0.19
CA ARG A 10 2.43 5.66 0.28
C ARG A 10 1.51 5.07 1.32
N LEU A 11 1.16 3.80 1.16
CA LEU A 11 0.20 3.13 2.03
C LEU A 11 0.85 1.93 2.71
N THR A 12 0.77 1.90 4.03
CA THR A 12 0.97 0.69 4.84
C THR A 12 -0.35 -0.03 5.07
N HIS A 13 -0.30 -1.25 5.61
CA HIS A 13 -1.49 -1.98 5.99
C HIS A 13 -2.36 -1.20 6.99
N LEU A 14 -1.71 -0.53 7.95
CA LEU A 14 -2.39 0.29 8.94
C LEU A 14 -3.07 1.53 8.34
N ASP A 15 -2.43 2.17 7.35
CA ASP A 15 -3.06 3.28 6.62
C ASP A 15 -4.30 2.81 5.86
N ALA A 16 -4.23 1.62 5.28
CA ALA A 16 -5.34 1.05 4.52
C ALA A 16 -6.52 0.65 5.40
N GLU A 17 -6.25 0.09 6.58
CA GLU A 17 -7.24 -0.18 7.61
C GLU A 17 -7.90 1.13 8.07
N LYS A 18 -7.12 2.10 8.56
CA LYS A 18 -7.65 3.33 9.16
C LYS A 18 -8.38 4.24 8.17
N ARG A 19 -7.91 4.36 6.92
CA ARG A 19 -8.45 5.33 5.95
C ARG A 19 -9.46 4.74 4.99
N PHE A 20 -9.39 3.44 4.72
CA PHE A 20 -10.21 2.79 3.69
C PHE A 20 -10.97 1.57 4.21
N ASN A 21 -10.93 1.29 5.52
CA ASN A 21 -11.50 0.11 6.16
C ASN A 21 -11.09 -1.20 5.45
N CYS A 22 -9.84 -1.25 4.97
CA CYS A 22 -9.36 -2.31 4.09
C CYS A 22 -8.31 -3.19 4.79
N LEU A 23 -8.79 -4.29 5.38
CA LEU A 23 -7.97 -5.30 6.07
C LEU A 23 -7.21 -6.23 5.10
N ARG A 24 -7.52 -6.19 3.80
CA ARG A 24 -6.90 -7.05 2.78
C ARG A 24 -6.06 -6.26 1.80
N LEU A 25 -5.28 -5.28 2.30
CA LEU A 25 -4.42 -4.43 1.46
C LEU A 25 -3.56 -5.26 0.50
N GLY A 26 -2.90 -6.32 0.98
CA GLY A 26 -2.02 -7.15 0.15
C GLY A 26 -2.72 -7.77 -1.07
N ALA A 27 -3.94 -8.31 -0.88
CA ALA A 27 -4.75 -8.87 -1.96
C ALA A 27 -5.17 -7.77 -2.95
N ARG A 28 -5.56 -6.59 -2.46
CA ARG A 28 -5.93 -5.47 -3.34
C ARG A 28 -4.74 -4.97 -4.16
N ILE A 29 -3.53 -4.92 -3.58
CA ILE A 29 -2.32 -4.58 -4.32
C ILE A 29 -2.03 -5.64 -5.39
N TYR A 30 -2.23 -6.93 -5.09
CA TYR A 30 -2.07 -8.00 -6.07
C TYR A 30 -3.03 -7.82 -7.25
N ASP A 31 -4.32 -7.59 -6.99
CA ASP A 31 -5.32 -7.33 -8.05
C ASP A 31 -4.94 -6.13 -8.91
N LEU A 32 -4.45 -5.04 -8.29
CA LEU A 32 -4.03 -3.84 -9.00
C LEU A 32 -2.81 -4.09 -9.90
N LYS A 33 -1.85 -4.91 -9.44
CA LYS A 33 -0.71 -5.32 -10.26
C LYS A 33 -1.16 -6.15 -11.46
N GLN A 34 -2.10 -7.08 -11.27
CA GLN A 34 -2.68 -7.87 -12.36
C GLN A 34 -3.43 -7.00 -13.37
N ARG A 35 -3.96 -5.85 -12.96
CA ARG A 35 -4.57 -4.84 -13.84
C ARG A 35 -3.56 -3.93 -14.55
N GLY A 36 -2.26 -4.17 -14.38
CA GLY A 36 -1.19 -3.40 -15.03
C GLY A 36 -0.65 -2.20 -14.23
N HIS A 37 -1.06 -2.01 -12.97
CA HIS A 37 -0.51 -0.93 -12.16
C HIS A 37 0.88 -1.31 -11.61
N ASN A 38 1.89 -0.50 -11.94
CA ASN A 38 3.24 -0.69 -11.43
C ASN A 38 3.34 -0.22 -9.96
N ILE A 39 3.17 -1.15 -9.02
CA ILE A 39 3.22 -0.87 -7.59
C ILE A 39 4.44 -1.54 -6.97
N LYS A 40 5.32 -0.75 -6.35
CA LYS A 40 6.47 -1.27 -5.59
C LYS A 40 6.14 -1.43 -4.12
N ARG A 41 6.76 -2.44 -3.51
CA ARG A 41 6.72 -2.73 -2.08
C ARG A 41 8.10 -2.47 -1.49
N VAL A 42 8.15 -1.71 -0.41
CA VAL A 42 9.35 -1.53 0.42
C VAL A 42 9.02 -1.88 1.86
N MET A 43 9.97 -2.44 2.59
CA MET A 43 9.81 -2.68 4.03
C MET A 43 10.37 -1.48 4.79
N ILE A 44 9.54 -0.84 5.61
CA ILE A 44 9.95 0.28 6.46
C ILE A 44 9.88 -0.12 7.93
N THR A 45 10.69 0.49 8.77
CA THR A 45 10.58 0.37 10.22
C THR A 45 9.69 1.50 10.72
N VAL A 46 8.59 1.16 11.40
CA VAL A 46 7.70 2.15 12.03
C VAL A 46 8.21 2.50 13.44
N PRO A 47 7.72 3.60 14.07
CA PRO A 47 8.18 4.03 15.40
C PRO A 47 8.08 2.96 16.50
N SER A 48 7.20 1.97 16.35
CA SER A 48 7.11 0.81 17.25
C SER A 48 8.25 -0.21 17.09
N GLY A 49 9.23 0.04 16.22
CA GLY A 49 10.33 -0.88 15.89
C GLY A 49 9.95 -2.02 14.94
N LYS A 50 8.66 -2.19 14.63
CA LYS A 50 8.19 -3.24 13.72
C LYS A 50 8.52 -2.89 12.27
N ARG A 51 8.84 -3.91 11.47
CA ARG A 51 9.00 -3.78 10.02
C ARG A 51 7.67 -4.07 9.32
N VAL A 52 7.18 -3.11 8.53
CA VAL A 52 5.91 -3.22 7.80
C VAL A 52 6.11 -2.97 6.31
N ALA A 53 5.24 -3.56 5.50
CA ALA A 53 5.21 -3.30 4.07
C ALA A 53 4.55 -1.94 3.80
N GLN A 54 5.23 -1.11 3.01
CA GLN A 54 4.72 0.12 2.44
C GLN A 54 4.66 -0.03 0.91
N TYR A 55 3.53 0.38 0.33
CA TYR A 55 3.27 0.31 -1.09
C TYR A 55 3.17 1.70 -1.69
N ARG A 56 3.68 1.86 -2.92
CA ARG A 56 3.56 3.09 -3.70
C ARG A 56 3.44 2.76 -5.19
N LEU A 57 2.76 3.62 -5.93
CA LEU A 57 2.79 3.55 -7.39
C LEU A 57 4.16 4.05 -7.89
N VAL A 58 4.62 3.46 -8.99
CA VAL A 58 5.82 3.88 -9.70
C VAL A 58 5.37 4.34 -11.07
N VAL A 59 5.32 5.66 -11.21
CA VAL A 59 5.26 6.34 -12.51
C VAL A 59 6.63 6.32 -13.18
#